data_AF-A0A3D5UWZ5-F1
#
_entry.id   AF-A0A3D5UWZ5-F1
#
_cell.length_a   1.000
_cell.length_b   1.000
_cell.length_c   1.000
_cell.angle_alpha   90.00
_cell.angle_beta   90.00
_cell.angle_gamma   90.00
#
_symmetry.space_group_name_H-M   'P 1'
#
loop_
_entity.id
_entity.type
_entity.pdbx_description
1 polymer ?
#
loop_
_entity_poly.entity_id
_entity_poly.type
_entity_poly.pdbx_seq_one_letter_code
_entity_poly.pdbx_strand_id
1 'polypeptide(L)'
;MGAGIAYVSAQAGMEVVLLDTDQANAEKGKAYSEKLLKKALERGKTTQEKADKLLGLIKPTTNYDDLKGADLVIEAVFESRDIKAEVTRKSEPMLAEGGIYGSNTSTLP
;
A
#
# COMPACT_ATOMS: atom_id res chain seq x y z
N MET A 1 0.65 2.06 9.21
CA MET A 1 -0.71 1.89 8.68
C MET A 1 -0.69 1.36 7.24
N GLY A 2 0.06 2.00 6.32
CA GLY A 2 0.15 1.59 4.91
C GLY A 2 0.37 0.10 4.65
N ALA A 3 1.29 -0.56 5.38
CA ALA A 3 1.53 -2.01 5.26
C ALA A 3 0.28 -2.88 5.51
N GLY A 4 -0.57 -2.51 6.47
CA GLY A 4 -1.80 -3.24 6.76
C GLY A 4 -2.88 -3.03 5.70
N ILE A 5 -2.99 -1.79 5.19
CA ILE A 5 -3.87 -1.43 4.07
C ILE A 5 -3.46 -2.21 2.82
N ALA A 6 -2.17 -2.23 2.49
CA ALA A 6 -1.64 -2.99 1.36
C ALA A 6 -1.96 -4.49 1.47
N TYR A 7 -1.82 -5.08 2.66
CA TYR A 7 -2.17 -6.47 2.90
C TYR A 7 -3.65 -6.76 2.61
N VAL A 8 -4.58 -5.98 3.19
CA VAL A 8 -6.02 -6.24 3.01
C VAL A 8 -6.51 -5.95 1.59
N SER A 9 -5.95 -4.95 0.91
CA SER A 9 -6.23 -4.67 -0.50
C SER A 9 -5.74 -5.80 -1.40
N ALA A 10 -4.51 -6.27 -1.22
CA ALA A 10 -3.99 -7.42 -1.96
C ALA A 10 -4.77 -8.71 -1.65
N GLN A 11 -5.21 -8.89 -0.41
CA GLN A 11 -6.07 -10.01 -0.01
C GLN A 11 -7.43 -9.98 -0.73
N ALA A 12 -7.95 -8.79 -1.04
CA ALA A 12 -9.15 -8.61 -1.85
C ALA A 12 -8.91 -8.80 -3.36
N GLY A 13 -7.66 -9.06 -3.78
CA GLY A 13 -7.29 -9.29 -5.18
C GLY A 13 -6.89 -8.04 -5.95
N MET A 14 -6.66 -6.92 -5.27
CA MET A 14 -6.22 -5.68 -5.90
C MET A 14 -4.70 -5.69 -6.11
N GLU A 15 -4.23 -5.14 -7.23
CA GLU A 15 -2.83 -4.77 -7.41
C GLU A 15 -2.52 -3.54 -6.54
N VAL A 16 -1.40 -3.58 -5.82
CA VAL A 16 -1.04 -2.55 -4.84
C VAL A 16 0.37 -2.05 -5.11
N VAL A 17 0.49 -0.74 -5.36
CA VAL A 17 1.77 -0.04 -5.34
C VAL A 17 1.96 0.55 -3.93
N LEU A 18 2.95 0.02 -3.20
CA LEU A 18 3.29 0.43 -1.85
C LEU A 18 4.46 1.40 -1.89
N LEU A 19 4.15 2.69 -1.95
CA LEU A 19 5.15 3.77 -2.01
C LEU A 19 5.60 4.18 -0.61
N ASP A 20 6.92 4.34 -0.43
CA ASP A 20 7.53 4.94 0.78
C ASP A 20 8.71 5.85 0.40
N THR A 21 9.30 6.56 1.37
CA THR A 21 10.40 7.51 1.12
C THR A 21 11.72 6.85 0.77
N ASP A 22 11.91 5.59 1.16
CA ASP A 22 13.06 4.78 0.80
C ASP A 22 12.66 3.32 0.58
N GLN A 23 13.46 2.61 -0.22
CA GLN A 23 13.14 1.24 -0.62
C GLN A 23 13.09 0.30 0.59
N ALA A 24 13.94 0.52 1.61
CA ALA A 24 13.97 -0.36 2.76
C ALA A 24 12.68 -0.29 3.58
N ASN A 25 12.08 0.90 3.71
CA ASN A 25 10.78 1.08 4.36
C ASN A 25 9.62 0.50 3.53
N ALA A 26 9.63 0.68 2.20
CA ALA A 26 8.63 0.06 1.32
C ALA A 26 8.69 -1.49 1.39
N GLU A 27 9.88 -2.08 1.32
CA GLU A 27 10.09 -3.52 1.47
C GLU A 27 9.70 -4.02 2.86
N LYS A 28 10.03 -3.27 3.92
CA LYS A 28 9.58 -3.58 5.28
C LYS A 28 8.05 -3.57 5.38
N GLY A 29 7.39 -2.68 4.64
CA GLY A 29 5.94 -2.66 4.50
C GLY A 29 5.40 -3.94 3.85
N LYS A 30 6.01 -4.42 2.77
CA LYS A 30 5.66 -5.71 2.15
C LYS A 30 5.96 -6.91 3.06
N ALA A 31 7.07 -6.90 3.79
CA ALA A 31 7.47 -7.95 4.73
C ALA A 31 6.45 -8.13 5.88
N TYR A 32 5.65 -7.10 6.19
CA TYR A 32 4.52 -7.24 7.10
C TYR A 32 3.49 -8.27 6.57
N SER A 33 3.13 -8.19 5.30
CA SER A 33 2.24 -9.15 4.62
C SER A 33 2.83 -10.56 4.62
N GLU A 34 4.13 -10.69 4.35
CA GLU A 34 4.84 -11.98 4.39
C GLU A 34 4.73 -12.64 5.77
N LYS A 35 4.93 -11.85 6.84
CA LYS A 35 4.82 -12.33 8.22
C LYS A 35 3.40 -12.78 8.56
N LEU A 36 2.37 -12.09 8.08
CA LEU A 36 0.97 -12.48 8.29
C LEU A 36 0.65 -13.78 7.54
N LEU A 37 1.10 -13.90 6.29
CA LEU A 37 0.90 -15.09 5.47
C LEU A 37 1.63 -16.31 6.03
N LYS A 38 2.87 -16.14 6.51
CA LYS A 38 3.61 -17.22 7.20
C LYS A 38 2.80 -17.78 8.37
N LYS A 39 2.25 -16.90 9.22
CA LYS A 39 1.38 -17.33 10.33
C LYS A 39 0.09 -18.01 9.84
N ALA A 40 -0.46 -17.59 8.71
CA ALA A 40 -1.65 -18.21 8.12
C ALA A 40 -1.33 -19.63 7.58
N LEU A 41 -0.16 -19.81 6.96
CA LEU A 41 0.36 -21.09 6.49
C LEU A 41 0.60 -22.07 7.65
N GLU A 42 1.30 -21.62 8.69
CA GLU A 42 1.55 -22.40 9.91
C GLU A 42 0.24 -22.87 10.58
N ARG A 43 -0.84 -22.11 10.40
CA ARG A 43 -2.18 -22.42 10.92
C ARG A 43 -3.08 -23.17 9.92
N GLY A 44 -2.57 -23.53 8.74
CA GLY A 44 -3.34 -24.21 7.70
C GLY A 44 -4.51 -23.40 7.13
N LYS A 45 -4.49 -22.06 7.25
CA LYS A 45 -5.58 -21.17 6.79
C LYS A 45 -5.46 -20.74 5.33
N THR A 46 -4.31 -21.00 4.70
CA THR A 46 -4.03 -20.68 3.30
C THR A 46 -3.04 -21.69 2.72
N THR A 47 -2.77 -21.61 1.42
CA THR A 47 -1.77 -22.44 0.71
C THR A 47 -0.58 -21.57 0.29
N GLN A 48 0.57 -22.20 0.03
CA GLN A 48 1.77 -21.50 -0.44
C GLN A 48 1.48 -20.71 -1.72
N GLU A 49 0.81 -21.34 -2.68
CA GLU A 49 0.40 -20.70 -3.93
C GLU A 49 -0.45 -19.43 -3.72
N LYS A 50 -1.42 -19.47 -2.80
CA LYS A 50 -2.25 -18.30 -2.48
C LYS A 50 -1.45 -17.19 -1.79
N ALA A 51 -0.51 -17.58 -0.92
CA ALA A 51 0.38 -16.62 -0.26
C ALA A 51 1.30 -15.92 -1.27
N ASP A 52 1.92 -16.69 -2.16
CA ASP A 52 2.81 -16.16 -3.20
C ASP A 52 2.05 -15.25 -4.17
N LYS A 53 0.84 -15.65 -4.57
CA LYS A 53 -0.04 -14.82 -5.41
C LYS A 53 -0.35 -13.48 -4.74
N LEU A 54 -0.71 -13.47 -3.45
CA LEU A 54 -1.00 -12.22 -2.72
C LEU A 54 0.24 -11.34 -2.66
N LEU A 55 1.41 -11.90 -2.33
CA LEU A 55 2.67 -11.14 -2.28
C LEU A 55 3.09 -10.59 -3.64
N GLY A 56 2.74 -11.30 -4.72
CA GLY A 56 2.95 -10.84 -6.10
C GLY A 56 2.14 -9.60 -6.46
N LEU A 57 0.99 -9.36 -5.81
CA LEU A 57 0.17 -8.17 -6.04
C LEU A 57 0.75 -6.90 -5.39
N ILE A 58 1.72 -7.01 -4.47
CA ILE A 58 2.28 -5.88 -3.74
C ILE A 58 3.63 -5.49 -4.35
N LYS A 59 3.68 -4.33 -5.01
CA LYS A 59 4.88 -3.71 -5.57
C LYS A 59 5.40 -2.61 -4.63
N PRO A 60 6.46 -2.84 -3.83
CA PRO A 60 7.10 -1.81 -3.04
C PRO A 60 7.93 -0.89 -3.95
N THR A 61 7.84 0.43 -3.73
CA THR A 61 8.55 1.42 -4.57
C THR A 61 8.85 2.70 -3.80
N THR A 62 9.74 3.52 -4.38
CA THR A 62 10.00 4.91 -3.98
C THR A 62 9.59 5.91 -5.08
N ASN A 63 9.11 5.42 -6.22
CA ASN A 63 8.80 6.24 -7.38
C ASN A 63 7.31 6.54 -7.47
N TYR A 64 6.95 7.83 -7.48
CA TYR A 64 5.56 8.27 -7.65
C TYR A 64 4.98 7.92 -9.02
N ASP A 65 5.81 7.82 -10.07
CA ASP A 65 5.33 7.47 -11.42
C ASP A 65 4.75 6.05 -11.48
N ASP A 66 5.11 5.18 -10.54
CA ASP A 66 4.52 3.84 -10.44
C ASP A 66 3.05 3.88 -10.02
N LEU A 67 2.55 5.00 -9.48
CA LEU A 67 1.14 5.20 -9.14
C LEU A 67 0.27 5.57 -10.36
N LYS A 68 0.89 5.83 -11.52
CA LYS A 68 0.18 6.37 -12.68
C LYS A 68 -0.93 5.43 -13.15
N GLY A 69 -2.15 5.96 -13.23
CA GLY A 69 -3.34 5.20 -13.59
C GLY A 69 -3.99 4.48 -12.40
N ALA A 70 -3.62 4.80 -11.15
CA ALA A 70 -4.27 4.23 -9.99
C ALA A 70 -5.76 4.64 -9.91
N ASP A 71 -6.65 3.67 -9.71
CA ASP A 71 -8.07 3.92 -9.47
C ASP A 71 -8.34 4.45 -8.05
N LEU A 72 -7.44 4.14 -7.12
CA LEU A 72 -7.54 4.50 -5.70
C LEU A 72 -6.15 4.76 -5.11
N VAL A 73 -5.96 5.94 -4.53
CA VAL A 73 -4.77 6.26 -3.72
C VAL A 73 -5.19 6.44 -2.27
N ILE A 74 -4.52 5.72 -1.36
CA ILE A 74 -4.70 5.85 0.09
C ILE A 74 -3.41 6.37 0.71
N GLU A 75 -3.43 7.62 1.18
CA GLU A 75 -2.31 8.24 1.88
C GLU A 75 -2.30 7.82 3.35
N ALA A 76 -1.17 7.26 3.81
CA ALA A 76 -1.01 6.78 5.18
C ALA A 76 0.37 7.13 5.78
N VAL A 77 0.86 8.33 5.47
CA VAL A 77 2.10 8.92 5.99
C VAL A 77 1.89 9.52 7.38
N PHE A 78 2.97 10.08 7.95
CA PHE A 78 2.97 10.69 9.28
C PHE A 78 1.88 11.76 9.43
N GLU A 79 1.32 11.88 10.65
CA GLU A 79 0.22 12.80 10.96
C GLU A 79 0.71 14.25 11.06
N SER A 80 1.06 14.82 9.91
CA SER A 80 1.47 16.21 9.74
C SER A 80 0.79 16.80 8.53
N ARG A 81 0.17 17.97 8.70
CA ARG A 81 -0.55 18.67 7.63
C ARG A 81 0.36 18.97 6.44
N ASP A 82 1.57 19.44 6.70
CA ASP A 82 2.51 19.83 5.65
C ASP A 82 2.99 18.62 4.85
N ILE A 83 3.32 17.52 5.55
CA ILE A 83 3.76 16.28 4.91
C ILE A 83 2.64 15.70 4.05
N LYS A 84 1.41 15.61 4.59
CA LYS A 84 0.26 15.09 3.84
C LYS A 84 -0.05 15.96 2.63
N ALA A 85 -0.06 17.29 2.79
CA ALA A 85 -0.30 18.21 1.68
C ALA A 85 0.78 18.09 0.58
N GLU A 86 2.04 17.84 0.93
CA GLU A 86 3.10 17.56 -0.04
C GLU A 86 2.86 16.22 -0.78
N VAL A 87 2.57 15.15 -0.03
CA VAL A 87 2.31 13.82 -0.59
C VAL A 87 1.08 13.84 -1.50
N THR A 88 -0.01 14.51 -1.11
CA THR A 88 -1.20 14.68 -1.94
C THR A 88 -0.87 15.37 -3.25
N ARG A 89 -0.13 16.49 -3.23
CA ARG A 89 0.29 17.19 -4.45
C ARG A 89 1.11 16.33 -5.41
N LYS A 90 1.90 15.38 -4.89
CA LYS A 90 2.73 14.46 -5.69
C LYS A 90 1.95 13.25 -6.20
N SER A 91 0.99 12.74 -5.43
CA SER A 91 0.30 11.47 -5.71
C SER A 91 -1.06 11.63 -6.39
N GLU A 92 -1.82 12.69 -6.09
CA GLU A 92 -3.12 12.95 -6.71
C GLU A 92 -3.07 13.03 -8.25
N PRO A 93 -2.06 13.68 -8.88
CA PRO A 93 -1.98 13.71 -10.35
C PRO A 93 -1.72 12.35 -11.01
N MET A 94 -1.39 11.32 -10.23
CA MET A 94 -1.16 9.96 -10.73
C MET A 94 -2.46 9.16 -10.86
N LEU A 95 -3.58 9.64 -10.32
CA LEU A 95 -4.87 8.96 -10.42
C LEU A 95 -5.32 8.80 -11.87
N ALA A 96 -6.02 7.70 -12.15
CA ALA A 96 -6.81 7.55 -13.36
C ALA A 96 -7.97 8.57 -13.39
N GLU A 97 -8.55 8.77 -14.58
CA GLU A 97 -9.76 9.58 -14.70
C GLU A 97 -10.90 8.96 -13.86
N GLY A 98 -11.47 9.74 -12.94
CA GLY A 98 -12.49 9.26 -12.00
C GLY A 98 -11.93 8.50 -10.78
N GLY A 99 -10.61 8.45 -10.62
CA GLY A 99 -9.96 7.83 -9.48
C GLY A 99 -10.27 8.52 -8.14
N ILE A 100 -10.15 7.77 -7.05
CA ILE A 100 -10.49 8.23 -5.70
C ILE A 100 -9.22 8.47 -4.90
N TYR A 101 -9.18 9.61 -4.19
CA TYR A 101 -8.14 9.89 -3.20
C TYR A 101 -8.69 9.80 -1.79
N GLY A 102 -8.01 9.05 -0.92
CA GLY A 102 -8.35 8.96 0.50
C GLY A 102 -7.13 9.22 1.39
N SER A 103 -7.31 9.97 2.48
CA SER A 103 -6.30 10.08 3.53
C SER A 103 -6.70 9.23 4.73
N ASN A 104 -5.76 8.45 5.26
CA ASN A 104 -5.87 7.75 6.53
C ASN A 104 -5.49 8.67 7.71
N THR A 105 -5.80 9.96 7.63
CA THR A 105 -5.69 10.86 8.79
C THR A 105 -6.68 10.44 9.87
N SER A 106 -6.33 10.70 11.12
CA SER A 106 -7.16 10.42 12.30
C SER A 106 -7.65 11.70 12.98
N THR A 107 -6.98 12.82 12.74
CA THR A 107 -7.17 14.06 13.51
C THR A 107 -7.21 15.33 12.67
N LEU A 108 -6.74 15.29 11.43
CA LEU A 108 -6.70 16.48 10.58
C LEU A 108 -8.05 16.63 9.85
N PRO A 109 -8.63 17.85 9.83
CA PRO A 109 -9.89 18.14 9.15
C PRO A 109 -9.75 18.19 7.62
#